data_AF-A0A0F8VBN7-F1
#
_entry.id   AF-A0A0F8VBN7-F1
#
_cell.length_a   1.000
_cell.length_b   1.000
_cell.length_c   1.000
_cell.angle_alpha   90.00
_cell.angle_beta   90.00
_cell.angle_gamma   90.00
#
_symmetry.space_group_name_H-M   'P 1'
#
loop_
_entity.id
_entity.type
_entity.pdbx_description
1 polymer ?
#
loop_
_entity_poly.entity_id
_entity_poly.type
_entity_poly.pdbx_seq_one_letter_code
_entity_poly.pdbx_strand_id
1 'polypeptide(L)'
;MPSCIVCHLQIEENNNVDFECDNGHHLHKKCLADWLLQSQNCPLCSDPYSQKVLSEFTDFMEAKKREKQLAIEEELRKESIKKMEEVTKKVVFLKYIEEVEKLLEIKNFDDAIEKLMESYDERNFDEKNLTILFLLGKINFLRQRFDLSINFLFKLVKLKFDYPDGFLYLGKSYEALGMKEKADWAYDRVHQ
;
A
#
# COMPACT_ATOMS: atom_id res chain seq x y z
N MET A 1 29.23 -17.66 -44.02
CA MET A 1 28.85 -16.40 -43.33
C MET A 1 28.67 -16.73 -41.86
N PRO A 2 29.37 -16.05 -40.94
CA PRO A 2 29.23 -16.32 -39.52
C PRO A 2 27.82 -15.94 -39.04
N SER A 3 27.26 -16.77 -38.15
CA SER A 3 25.98 -16.53 -37.49
C SER A 3 26.20 -16.07 -36.06
N CYS A 4 25.45 -15.08 -35.60
CA CYS A 4 25.51 -14.61 -34.23
C CYS A 4 25.01 -15.71 -33.27
N ILE A 5 25.81 -16.05 -32.27
CA ILE A 5 25.49 -17.13 -31.33
C ILE A 5 24.31 -16.82 -30.38
N VAL A 6 23.92 -15.55 -30.27
CA VAL A 6 22.84 -15.09 -29.38
C VAL A 6 21.49 -15.01 -30.09
N CYS A 7 21.45 -14.47 -31.32
CA CYS A 7 20.20 -14.25 -32.05
C CYS A 7 20.02 -15.20 -33.25
N HIS A 8 21.05 -16.00 -33.58
CA HIS A 8 21.08 -16.94 -34.71
C HIS A 8 20.91 -16.30 -36.11
N LEU A 9 20.95 -14.97 -36.21
CA LEU A 9 20.91 -14.24 -37.47
C LEU A 9 22.32 -14.11 -38.08
N GLN A 10 22.38 -13.97 -39.39
CA GLN A 10 23.64 -13.80 -40.13
C GLN A 10 24.30 -12.45 -39.80
N ILE A 11 25.63 -12.43 -39.76
CA ILE A 11 26.42 -11.20 -39.61
C ILE A 11 26.75 -10.70 -41.01
N GLU A 12 26.04 -9.65 -41.45
CA GLU A 12 26.27 -8.99 -42.73
C GLU A 12 27.44 -7.98 -42.62
N GLU A 13 28.38 -8.04 -43.55
CA GLU A 13 29.61 -7.24 -43.58
C GLU A 13 29.39 -5.72 -43.60
N ASN A 14 28.21 -5.24 -44.01
CA ASN A 14 27.99 -3.83 -44.31
C ASN A 14 27.36 -3.00 -43.19
N ASN A 15 26.85 -3.59 -42.10
CA ASN A 15 26.15 -2.80 -41.06
C ASN A 15 26.31 -3.29 -39.62
N ASN A 16 26.79 -4.50 -39.36
CA ASN A 16 26.96 -5.02 -38.00
C ASN A 16 28.43 -5.33 -37.73
N VAL A 17 29.07 -4.56 -36.84
CA VAL A 17 30.42 -4.85 -36.36
C VAL A 17 30.44 -6.27 -35.76
N ASP A 18 31.27 -7.14 -36.34
CA ASP A 18 31.51 -8.51 -35.91
C ASP A 18 32.44 -8.50 -34.69
N PHE A 19 32.01 -9.16 -33.61
CA PHE A 19 32.82 -9.41 -32.43
C PHE A 19 33.02 -10.91 -32.26
N GLU A 20 34.28 -11.30 -32.02
CA GLU A 20 34.68 -12.69 -31.89
C GLU A 20 35.18 -12.95 -30.46
N CYS A 21 34.74 -14.06 -29.87
CA CYS A 21 35.37 -14.63 -28.67
C CYS A 21 36.70 -15.31 -29.05
N ASP A 22 37.63 -15.45 -28.11
CA ASP A 22 38.92 -16.12 -28.32
C ASP A 22 38.82 -17.56 -28.88
N ASN A 23 37.64 -18.19 -28.79
CA ASN A 23 37.33 -19.51 -29.37
C ASN A 23 36.64 -19.47 -30.74
N GLY A 24 36.55 -18.32 -31.41
CA GLY A 24 35.95 -18.21 -32.75
C GLY A 24 34.43 -18.08 -32.78
N HIS A 25 33.80 -17.67 -31.68
CA HIS A 25 32.35 -17.48 -31.62
C HIS A 25 31.97 -16.03 -31.93
N HIS A 26 31.15 -15.83 -32.96
CA HIS A 26 30.81 -14.52 -33.51
C HIS A 26 29.50 -13.94 -32.94
N LEU A 27 29.47 -12.63 -32.75
CA LEU A 27 28.34 -11.87 -32.21
C LEU A 27 28.15 -10.53 -32.92
N HIS A 28 26.89 -10.11 -33.08
CA HIS A 28 26.61 -8.70 -33.40
C HIS A 28 26.94 -7.81 -32.20
N LYS A 29 27.47 -6.60 -32.45
CA LYS A 29 27.70 -5.56 -31.43
C LYS A 29 26.55 -5.40 -30.43
N LYS A 30 25.31 -5.33 -30.93
CA LYS A 30 24.11 -5.15 -30.10
C LYS A 30 23.85 -6.38 -29.22
N CYS A 31 23.97 -7.58 -29.78
CA CYS A 31 23.80 -8.83 -29.05
C CYS A 31 24.86 -9.01 -27.97
N LEU A 32 26.11 -8.64 -28.25
CA LEU A 32 27.18 -8.65 -27.26
C LEU A 32 26.93 -7.61 -26.15
N ALA A 33 26.53 -6.39 -26.50
CA ALA A 33 26.21 -5.34 -25.53
C ALA A 33 25.12 -5.77 -24.54
N ASP A 34 24.04 -6.36 -25.06
CA ASP A 34 22.93 -6.84 -24.23
C ASP A 34 23.34 -8.05 -23.37
N TRP A 35 24.18 -8.93 -23.91
CA TRP A 35 24.69 -10.09 -23.18
C TRP A 35 25.65 -9.71 -22.05
N LEU A 36 26.55 -8.76 -22.30
CA LEU A 36 27.52 -8.29 -21.31
C LEU A 36 26.83 -7.68 -20.08
N LEU A 37 25.58 -7.20 -20.20
CA LEU A 37 24.75 -6.75 -19.07
C LEU A 37 24.45 -7.86 -18.06
N GLN A 38 24.57 -9.12 -18.45
CA GLN A 38 24.29 -10.30 -17.63
C GLN A 38 25.54 -11.10 -17.29
N SER A 39 26.47 -11.26 -18.25
CA SER A 39 27.69 -12.05 -18.07
C SER A 39 28.84 -11.55 -18.94
N GLN A 40 30.06 -11.58 -18.41
CA GLN A 40 31.29 -11.26 -19.16
C GLN A 40 31.88 -12.46 -19.90
N ASN A 41 31.20 -13.60 -19.87
CA ASN A 41 31.66 -14.85 -20.47
C ASN A 41 30.88 -15.16 -21.74
N CYS A 42 31.50 -15.86 -22.69
CA CYS A 42 30.83 -16.32 -23.90
C CYS A 42 29.68 -17.29 -23.54
N PRO A 43 28.47 -17.12 -24.10
CA PRO A 43 27.33 -17.99 -23.82
C PRO A 43 27.53 -19.45 -24.28
N LEU A 44 28.46 -19.71 -25.20
CA LEU A 44 28.73 -21.05 -25.73
C LEU A 44 29.86 -21.77 -25.00
N CYS A 45 31.04 -21.13 -24.89
CA CYS A 45 32.21 -21.79 -24.28
C CYS A 45 32.45 -21.39 -22.81
N SER A 46 31.69 -20.43 -22.27
CA SER A 46 31.87 -19.90 -20.90
C SER A 46 33.21 -19.21 -20.62
N ASP A 47 34.06 -19.03 -21.64
CA ASP A 47 35.32 -18.30 -21.50
C ASP A 47 35.08 -16.79 -21.46
N PRO A 48 35.85 -16.04 -20.65
CA PRO A 48 35.71 -14.59 -20.55
C PRO A 48 36.09 -13.91 -21.87
N TYR A 49 35.37 -12.85 -22.24
CA TYR A 49 35.78 -12.01 -23.36
C TYR A 49 37.09 -11.27 -23.06
N SER A 50 37.88 -11.00 -24.10
CA SER A 50 39.14 -10.28 -23.96
C SER A 50 38.96 -8.87 -23.39
N GLN A 51 39.97 -8.37 -22.66
CA GLN A 51 39.94 -7.05 -22.03
C GLN A 51 39.70 -5.91 -23.04
N LYS A 52 40.18 -6.07 -24.28
CA LYS A 52 39.97 -5.10 -25.36
C LYS A 52 38.49 -4.99 -25.70
N VAL A 53 37.81 -6.13 -25.89
CA VAL A 53 36.37 -6.18 -26.15
C VAL A 53 35.59 -5.60 -24.98
N LEU A 54 35.91 -6.00 -23.74
CA LEU A 54 35.23 -5.48 -22.56
C LEU A 54 35.37 -3.97 -22.40
N SER A 55 36.55 -3.40 -22.67
CA SER A 55 36.82 -1.95 -22.59
C SER A 55 35.99 -1.12 -23.57
N GLU A 56 35.56 -1.67 -24.71
CA GLU A 56 34.67 -0.96 -25.64
C GLU A 56 33.24 -0.82 -25.11
N PHE A 57 32.84 -1.64 -24.13
CA PHE A 57 31.49 -1.65 -23.56
C PHE A 57 31.45 -1.19 -22.10
N THR A 58 32.58 -0.87 -21.45
CA THR A 58 32.59 -0.43 -20.03
C THR A 58 31.68 0.76 -19.81
N ASP A 59 31.77 1.79 -20.65
CA ASP A 59 30.97 3.01 -20.51
C ASP A 59 29.47 2.72 -20.71
N PHE A 60 29.14 1.87 -21.67
CA PHE A 60 27.76 1.42 -21.92
C PHE A 60 27.19 0.64 -20.73
N MET A 61 27.98 -0.30 -20.21
CA MET A 61 27.64 -1.14 -19.07
C MET A 61 27.43 -0.30 -17.80
N GLU A 62 28.31 0.66 -17.53
CA GLU A 62 28.18 1.59 -16.42
C GLU A 62 26.98 2.53 -16.58
N ALA A 63 26.73 3.04 -17.79
CA ALA A 63 25.57 3.89 -18.07
C ALA A 63 24.28 3.12 -17.82
N LYS A 64 24.18 1.88 -18.32
CA LYS A 64 23.02 0.99 -18.09
C LYS A 64 22.86 0.60 -16.62
N LYS A 65 23.95 0.38 -15.89
CA LYS A 65 23.91 0.12 -14.44
C LYS A 65 23.42 1.35 -13.67
N ARG A 66 23.89 2.55 -14.02
CA ARG A 66 23.42 3.81 -13.45
C ARG A 66 21.94 4.05 -13.74
N GLU A 67 21.49 3.82 -14.97
CA GLU A 67 20.08 3.92 -15.36
C GLU A 67 19.20 2.97 -14.52
N LYS A 68 19.60 1.71 -14.37
CA LYS A 68 18.91 0.75 -13.50
C LYS A 68 18.89 1.21 -12.03
N GLN A 69 20.01 1.73 -11.52
CA GLN A 69 20.10 2.23 -10.14
C GLN A 69 19.16 3.41 -9.90
N LEU A 70 19.12 4.37 -10.82
CA LEU A 70 18.22 5.53 -10.76
C LEU A 70 16.74 5.12 -10.83
N ALA A 71 16.42 4.12 -11.66
CA ALA A 71 15.07 3.58 -11.74
C ALA A 71 14.62 2.94 -10.40
N ILE A 72 15.49 2.16 -9.77
CA ILE A 72 15.23 1.57 -8.45
C ILE A 72 15.08 2.66 -7.38
N GLU A 73 15.96 3.66 -7.37
CA GLU A 73 15.88 4.77 -6.42
C GLU A 73 14.60 5.59 -6.58
N GLU A 74 14.18 5.85 -7.82
CA GLU A 74 12.92 6.54 -8.10
C GLU A 74 11.70 5.73 -7.64
N GLU A 75 11.72 4.41 -7.83
CA GLU A 75 10.65 3.51 -7.36
C GLU A 75 10.58 3.48 -5.82
N LEU A 76 11.72 3.34 -5.14
CA LEU A 76 11.81 3.40 -3.68
C LEU A 76 11.34 4.75 -3.14
N ARG A 77 11.70 5.86 -3.81
CA ARG A 77 11.24 7.20 -3.47
C ARG A 77 9.73 7.32 -3.57
N LYS A 78 9.14 6.82 -4.66
CA LYS A 78 7.67 6.80 -4.84
C LYS A 78 6.98 5.97 -3.77
N GLU A 79 7.51 4.81 -3.41
CA GLU A 79 6.97 3.97 -2.34
C GLU A 79 7.07 4.68 -0.97
N SER A 80 8.19 5.33 -0.69
CA SER A 80 8.38 6.12 0.53
C SER A 80 7.37 7.27 0.63
N ILE A 81 7.12 7.99 -0.47
CA ILE A 81 6.13 9.07 -0.52
C ILE A 81 4.73 8.52 -0.23
N LYS A 82 4.32 7.41 -0.87
CA LYS A 82 3.02 6.77 -0.61
C LYS A 82 2.85 6.38 0.87
N LYS A 83 3.87 5.76 1.48
CA LYS A 83 3.85 5.41 2.90
C LYS A 83 3.72 6.66 3.79
N MET A 84 4.44 7.74 3.47
CA MET A 84 4.31 9.00 4.21
C MET A 84 2.91 9.62 4.08
N GLU A 85 2.29 9.55 2.90
CA GLU A 85 0.92 10.02 2.70
C GLU A 85 -0.09 9.23 3.55
N GLU A 86 0.04 7.91 3.63
CA GLU A 86 -0.80 7.07 4.48
C GLU A 86 -0.66 7.42 5.97
N VAL A 87 0.59 7.60 6.44
CA VAL A 87 0.86 8.02 7.82
C VAL A 87 0.26 9.41 8.09
N THR A 88 0.42 10.35 7.15
CA THR A 88 -0.13 11.70 7.28
C THR A 88 -1.66 11.67 7.39
N LYS A 89 -2.34 10.87 6.58
CA LYS A 89 -3.80 10.68 6.67
C LYS A 89 -4.23 10.16 8.05
N LYS A 90 -3.50 9.18 8.60
CA LYS A 90 -3.76 8.67 9.96
C LYS A 90 -3.56 9.74 11.02
N VAL A 91 -2.48 10.52 10.95
CA VAL A 91 -2.20 11.61 11.91
C VAL A 91 -3.28 12.69 11.86
N VAL A 92 -3.70 13.10 10.65
CA VAL A 92 -4.79 14.07 10.48
C VAL A 92 -6.09 13.54 11.10
N PHE A 93 -6.39 12.27 10.91
CA PHE A 93 -7.57 11.66 11.51
C PHE A 93 -7.47 11.57 13.04
N LEU A 94 -6.31 11.23 13.61
CA LEU A 94 -6.12 11.22 15.06
C LEU A 94 -6.36 12.61 15.67
N LYS A 95 -5.78 13.66 15.08
CA LYS A 95 -6.02 15.04 15.52
C LYS A 95 -7.50 15.42 15.44
N TYR A 96 -8.18 14.99 14.38
CA TYR A 96 -9.61 15.20 14.25
C TYR A 96 -10.40 14.53 15.40
N ILE A 97 -10.01 13.32 15.81
CA ILE A 97 -10.64 12.62 16.95
C ILE A 97 -10.34 13.34 18.27
N GLU A 98 -9.11 13.80 18.51
CA GLU A 98 -8.78 14.60 19.70
C GLU A 98 -9.65 15.86 19.82
N GLU A 99 -9.96 16.52 18.70
CA GLU A 99 -10.85 17.67 18.68
C GLU A 99 -12.30 17.29 19.05
N VAL A 100 -12.78 16.13 18.58
CA VAL A 100 -14.08 15.60 19.00
C VAL A 100 -14.08 15.26 20.48
N GLU A 101 -13.04 14.62 21.01
CA GLU A 101 -12.94 14.28 22.43
C GLU A 101 -12.94 15.53 23.33
N LYS A 102 -12.24 16.60 22.94
CA LYS A 102 -12.30 17.90 23.63
C LYS A 102 -13.72 18.45 23.70
N LEU A 103 -14.51 18.33 22.63
CA LEU A 103 -15.92 18.72 22.63
C LEU A 103 -16.75 17.89 23.62
N LEU A 104 -16.42 16.60 23.78
CA LEU A 104 -17.09 15.73 24.76
C LEU A 104 -16.73 16.07 26.21
N GLU A 105 -15.49 16.46 26.48
CA GLU A 105 -15.07 16.92 27.81
C GLU A 105 -15.85 18.15 28.27
N ILE A 106 -16.08 19.10 27.35
CA ILE A 106 -16.90 20.29 27.62
C ILE A 106 -18.41 20.04 27.48
N LYS A 107 -18.83 18.78 27.24
CA LYS A 107 -20.21 18.33 27.04
C LYS A 107 -20.94 19.03 25.88
N ASN A 108 -20.19 19.55 24.91
CA ASN A 108 -20.76 20.12 23.71
C ASN A 108 -21.02 19.02 22.68
N PHE A 109 -22.12 18.28 22.92
CA PHE A 109 -22.46 17.11 22.12
C PHE A 109 -22.95 17.45 20.71
N ASP A 110 -23.60 18.60 20.54
CA ASP A 110 -24.20 18.97 19.27
C ASP A 110 -23.13 19.29 18.22
N ASP A 111 -22.15 20.12 18.58
CA ASP A 111 -21.00 20.43 17.70
C ASP A 111 -20.17 19.17 17.41
N ALA A 112 -20.01 18.27 18.38
CA ALA A 112 -19.30 17.01 18.18
C ALA A 112 -20.01 16.11 17.17
N ILE A 113 -21.33 16.02 17.24
CA ILE A 113 -22.15 15.25 16.28
C ILE A 113 -22.10 15.90 14.91
N GLU A 114 -22.29 17.21 14.80
CA GLU A 114 -22.23 17.93 13.53
C GLU A 114 -20.91 17.67 12.82
N LYS A 115 -19.79 17.86 13.53
CA LYS A 115 -18.45 17.60 13.01
C LYS A 115 -18.25 16.16 12.53
N LEU A 116 -18.77 15.18 13.27
CA LEU A 116 -18.71 13.77 12.90
C LEU A 116 -19.57 13.46 11.66
N MET A 117 -20.76 14.03 11.59
CA MET A 117 -21.70 13.85 10.48
C MET A 117 -21.17 14.47 9.17
N GLU A 118 -20.48 15.60 9.23
CA GLU A 118 -19.83 16.21 8.05
C GLU A 118 -18.77 15.28 7.41
N SER A 119 -18.05 14.53 8.24
CA SER A 119 -17.03 13.59 7.77
C SER A 119 -17.59 12.18 7.50
N TYR A 120 -18.83 11.90 7.88
CA TYR A 120 -19.43 10.58 7.75
C TYR A 120 -19.90 10.36 6.31
N ASP A 121 -19.44 9.28 5.70
CA ASP A 121 -19.96 8.82 4.40
C ASP A 121 -20.67 7.47 4.57
N GLU A 122 -21.97 7.45 4.31
CA GLU A 122 -22.79 6.26 4.46
C GLU A 122 -22.39 5.10 3.53
N ARG A 123 -21.70 5.39 2.42
CA ARG A 123 -21.32 4.42 1.39
C ARG A 123 -19.91 3.86 1.57
N ASN A 124 -19.13 4.43 2.48
CA ASN A 124 -17.76 4.02 2.75
C ASN A 124 -17.68 3.35 4.14
N PHE A 125 -17.01 2.19 4.21
CA PHE A 125 -16.92 1.35 5.41
C PHE A 125 -15.45 1.14 5.84
N ASP A 126 -14.59 2.11 5.56
CA ASP A 126 -13.22 2.12 6.05
C ASP A 126 -13.14 2.27 7.58
N GLU A 127 -11.95 2.04 8.13
CA GLU A 127 -11.68 2.12 9.58
C GLU A 127 -12.04 3.50 10.16
N LYS A 128 -11.88 4.57 9.36
CA LYS A 128 -12.27 5.93 9.70
C LYS A 128 -13.78 6.01 9.94
N ASN A 129 -14.60 5.58 8.99
CA ASN A 129 -16.05 5.63 9.09
C ASN A 129 -16.60 4.71 10.17
N LEU A 130 -15.98 3.55 10.42
CA LEU A 130 -16.33 2.70 11.55
C LEU A 130 -16.08 3.41 12.89
N THR A 131 -14.97 4.13 13.01
CA THR A 131 -14.66 4.94 14.20
C THR A 131 -15.66 6.08 14.38
N ILE A 132 -16.04 6.76 13.29
CA ILE A 132 -17.07 7.82 13.32
C ILE A 132 -18.42 7.25 13.77
N LEU A 133 -18.84 6.08 13.25
CA LEU A 133 -20.07 5.41 13.67
C LEU A 133 -20.06 5.09 15.16
N PHE A 134 -18.95 4.57 15.66
CA PHE A 134 -18.78 4.30 17.09
C PHE A 134 -18.93 5.57 17.92
N LEU A 135 -18.24 6.65 17.55
CA LEU A 135 -18.31 7.92 18.26
C LEU A 135 -19.71 8.52 18.23
N LEU A 136 -20.38 8.55 17.08
CA LEU A 136 -21.78 9.00 16.97
C LEU A 136 -22.69 8.20 17.91
N GLY A 137 -22.50 6.88 17.96
CA GLY A 137 -23.20 5.99 18.88
C GLY A 137 -22.95 6.30 20.36
N LYS A 138 -21.68 6.45 20.74
CA LYS A 138 -21.22 6.78 22.09
C LYS A 138 -21.73 8.14 22.54
N ILE A 139 -21.66 9.16 21.70
CA ILE A 139 -22.10 10.52 22.03
C ILE A 139 -23.61 10.57 22.24
N ASN A 140 -24.38 9.90 21.38
CA ASN A 140 -25.83 9.81 21.57
C ASN A 140 -26.19 9.05 22.85
N PHE A 141 -25.43 8.01 23.22
CA PHE A 141 -25.58 7.35 24.52
C PHE A 141 -25.34 8.32 25.68
N LEU A 142 -24.24 9.09 25.64
CA LEU A 142 -23.91 10.07 26.69
C LEU A 142 -24.97 11.17 26.82
N ARG A 143 -25.61 11.57 25.71
CA ARG A 143 -26.73 12.52 25.68
C ARG A 143 -28.09 11.86 26.02
N GLN A 144 -28.11 10.60 26.43
CA GLN A 144 -29.32 9.82 26.76
C GLN A 144 -30.30 9.63 25.58
N ARG A 145 -29.82 9.81 24.35
CA ARG A 145 -30.53 9.50 23.10
C ARG A 145 -30.24 8.06 22.71
N PHE A 146 -30.75 7.13 23.51
CA PHE A 146 -30.50 5.70 23.36
C PHE A 146 -31.05 5.14 22.03
N ASP A 147 -32.13 5.72 21.52
CA ASP A 147 -32.71 5.45 20.20
C ASP A 147 -31.69 5.63 19.07
N LEU A 148 -31.05 6.81 19.03
CA LEU A 148 -30.04 7.14 18.02
C LEU A 148 -28.75 6.38 18.25
N SER A 149 -28.37 6.19 19.53
CA SER A 149 -27.20 5.39 19.89
C SER A 149 -27.30 3.97 19.33
N ILE A 150 -28.43 3.30 19.53
CA ILE A 150 -28.69 1.97 18.99
C ILE A 150 -28.59 1.97 17.47
N ASN A 151 -29.13 2.98 16.78
CA ASN A 151 -29.08 3.02 15.32
C ASN A 151 -27.62 2.99 14.80
N PHE A 152 -26.78 3.90 15.29
CA PHE A 152 -25.37 3.96 14.87
C PHE A 152 -24.55 2.74 15.32
N LEU A 153 -24.71 2.30 16.57
CA LEU A 153 -23.97 1.16 17.10
C LEU A 153 -24.41 -0.16 16.47
N PHE A 154 -25.70 -0.33 16.17
CA PHE A 154 -26.19 -1.51 15.48
C PHE A 154 -25.67 -1.57 14.04
N LYS A 155 -25.58 -0.41 13.37
CA LYS A 155 -24.92 -0.31 12.06
C LYS A 155 -23.45 -0.68 12.14
N LEU A 156 -22.73 -0.21 13.16
CA LEU A 156 -21.33 -0.55 13.40
C LEU A 156 -21.12 -2.06 13.55
N VAL A 157 -21.84 -2.71 14.47
CA VAL A 157 -21.63 -4.14 14.78
C VAL A 157 -22.07 -5.08 13.65
N LYS A 158 -22.97 -4.61 12.76
CA LYS A 158 -23.29 -5.31 11.52
C LYS A 158 -22.14 -5.32 10.53
N LEU A 159 -21.36 -4.25 10.49
CA LEU A 159 -20.22 -4.10 9.58
C LEU A 159 -18.96 -4.75 10.14
N LYS A 160 -18.70 -4.58 11.44
CA LYS A 160 -17.55 -5.15 12.14
C LYS A 160 -18.03 -5.90 13.38
N PHE A 161 -18.05 -7.22 13.28
CA PHE A 161 -18.49 -8.11 14.35
C PHE A 161 -17.48 -8.22 15.50
N ASP A 162 -16.23 -7.82 15.29
CA ASP A 162 -15.20 -7.71 16.33
C ASP A 162 -15.04 -6.24 16.74
N TYR A 163 -16.02 -5.71 17.47
CA TYR A 163 -15.98 -4.36 18.03
C TYR A 163 -16.55 -4.37 19.47
N PRO A 164 -15.78 -4.85 20.47
CA PRO A 164 -16.27 -5.06 21.83
C PRO A 164 -16.90 -3.82 22.46
N ASP A 165 -16.29 -2.64 22.28
CA ASP A 165 -16.84 -1.38 22.78
C ASP A 165 -18.19 -1.04 22.14
N GLY A 166 -18.36 -1.37 20.86
CA GLY A 166 -19.60 -1.15 20.12
C GLY A 166 -20.74 -1.97 20.69
N PHE A 167 -20.49 -3.26 20.98
CA PHE A 167 -21.43 -4.14 21.67
C PHE A 167 -21.70 -3.70 23.09
N LEU A 168 -20.68 -3.24 23.83
CA LEU A 168 -20.84 -2.75 25.20
C LEU A 168 -21.79 -1.56 25.27
N TYR A 169 -21.58 -0.53 24.43
CA TYR A 169 -22.47 0.62 24.39
C TYR A 169 -23.84 0.28 23.81
N LEU A 170 -23.93 -0.67 22.88
CA LEU A 170 -25.21 -1.12 22.32
C LEU A 170 -26.05 -1.83 23.40
N GLY A 171 -25.43 -2.71 24.19
CA GLY A 171 -26.07 -3.38 25.32
C GLY A 171 -26.56 -2.39 26.37
N LYS A 172 -25.71 -1.43 26.76
CA LYS A 172 -26.09 -0.34 27.69
C LYS A 172 -27.26 0.49 27.17
N SER A 173 -27.29 0.79 25.87
CA SER A 173 -28.40 1.52 25.25
C SER A 173 -29.70 0.71 25.24
N TYR A 174 -29.63 -0.60 24.97
CA TYR A 174 -30.81 -1.48 25.05
C TYR A 174 -31.34 -1.62 26.48
N GLU A 175 -30.44 -1.77 27.45
CA GLU A 175 -30.78 -1.85 28.88
C GLU A 175 -31.46 -0.57 29.36
N ALA A 176 -30.95 0.60 28.97
CA ALA A 176 -31.56 1.89 29.30
C ALA A 176 -32.98 2.06 28.74
N LEU A 177 -33.31 1.36 27.64
CA LEU A 177 -34.67 1.30 27.07
C LEU A 177 -35.52 0.13 27.62
N GLY A 178 -35.02 -0.65 28.58
CA GLY A 178 -35.72 -1.80 29.15
C GLY A 178 -35.75 -3.04 28.25
N MET A 179 -34.96 -3.08 27.17
CA MET A 179 -34.91 -4.20 26.22
C MET A 179 -33.93 -5.28 26.67
N LYS A 180 -34.23 -5.95 27.79
CA LYS A 180 -33.30 -6.86 28.48
C LYS A 180 -32.73 -7.97 27.59
N GLU A 181 -33.56 -8.68 26.82
CA GLU A 181 -33.10 -9.76 25.94
C GLU A 181 -32.08 -9.30 24.89
N LYS A 182 -32.25 -8.07 24.37
CA LYS A 182 -31.31 -7.49 23.38
C LYS A 182 -30.04 -7.00 24.04
N ALA A 183 -30.13 -6.53 25.28
CA ALA A 183 -28.96 -6.15 26.06
C ALA A 183 -28.08 -7.37 26.35
N ASP A 184 -28.68 -8.48 26.81
CA ASP A 184 -27.98 -9.74 27.06
C ASP A 184 -27.30 -10.25 25.78
N TRP A 185 -28.01 -10.26 24.65
CA TRP A 185 -27.46 -10.59 23.33
C TRP A 185 -26.23 -9.74 22.96
N ALA A 186 -26.23 -8.45 23.29
CA ALA A 186 -25.11 -7.56 22.99
C ALA A 186 -23.94 -7.83 23.94
N TYR A 187 -24.20 -7.99 25.24
CA TYR A 187 -23.17 -8.24 26.24
C TYR A 187 -22.45 -9.59 26.05
N ASP A 188 -23.16 -10.63 25.62
CA ASP A 188 -22.57 -11.94 25.31
C ASP A 188 -21.47 -11.84 24.23
N ARG A 189 -21.53 -10.83 23.36
CA ARG A 189 -20.55 -10.59 22.29
C ARG A 189 -19.39 -9.70 22.69
N VAL A 190 -19.42 -9.09 23.88
CA VAL A 190 -18.29 -8.31 24.39
C VAL A 190 -17.15 -9.22 24.85
N HIS A 191 -17.45 -10.49 25.17
CA HIS A 191 -16.51 -11.44 25.80
C HIS A 191 -16.13 -12.64 24.90
N GLN A 192 -16.59 -12.64 23.64
CA GLN A 192 -16.20 -13.61 22.61
C GLN A 192 -15.06 -13.05 21.76
#